data_AF-A0A402CBI9-F1
#
_entry.id   AF-A0A402CBI9-F1
#
_cell.length_a   1.000
_cell.length_b   1.000
_cell.length_c   1.000
_cell.angle_alpha   90.00
_cell.angle_beta   90.00
_cell.angle_gamma   90.00
#
_symmetry.space_group_name_H-M   'P 1'
#
loop_
_entity.id
_entity.type
_entity.pdbx_description
1 polymer ?
#
loop_
_entity_poly.entity_id
_entity_poly.type
_entity_poly.pdbx_seq_one_letter_code
_entity_poly.pdbx_strand_id
1 'polypeptide(L)'
;MKASQLREAQGAGRLTQRINEEISEALRRRGLGHVPFYSEDMPTSQYEQVRVYDATSALGKIIEAAHTPGDDEDLTLREGIDGEAAGLLSQIRALIAE
;
A
#
# COMPACT_ATOMS: atom_id res chain seq x y z
N MET A 1 2.39 -3.53 -10.66
CA MET A 1 3.03 -4.76 -11.23
C MET A 1 1.94 -5.64 -11.83
N LYS A 2 2.28 -6.56 -12.75
CA LYS A 2 1.32 -7.58 -13.23
C LYS A 2 1.25 -8.73 -12.24
N ALA A 3 0.07 -9.34 -12.09
CA ALA A 3 -0.12 -10.49 -11.22
C ALA A 3 0.77 -11.68 -11.63
N SER A 4 1.07 -11.83 -12.92
CA SER A 4 2.03 -12.82 -13.43
C SER A 4 3.42 -12.70 -12.79
N GLN A 5 3.89 -11.47 -12.55
CA GLN A 5 5.22 -11.21 -11.98
C GLN A 5 5.27 -11.64 -10.50
N LEU A 6 4.18 -11.46 -9.76
CA LEU A 6 4.08 -11.93 -8.37
C LEU A 6 4.02 -13.45 -8.30
N ARG A 7 3.24 -14.08 -9.19
CA ARG A 7 3.21 -15.54 -9.35
C ARG A 7 4.60 -16.11 -9.61
N GLU A 8 5.33 -15.51 -10.56
CA GLU A 8 6.68 -15.93 -10.93
C GLU A 8 7.67 -15.75 -9.77
N ALA A 9 7.60 -14.63 -9.05
CA ALA A 9 8.43 -14.40 -7.86
C ALA A 9 8.15 -15.41 -6.73
N GLN A 10 6.91 -15.89 -6.61
CA GLN A 10 6.53 -16.95 -5.68
C GLN A 10 6.93 -18.35 -6.17
N GLY A 11 7.29 -18.52 -7.44
CA GLY A 11 7.60 -19.81 -8.05
C GLY A 11 6.36 -20.67 -8.34
N ALA A 12 5.18 -20.05 -8.47
CA ALA A 12 3.93 -20.77 -8.66
C ALA A 12 3.61 -21.01 -10.15
N GLY A 13 3.02 -22.18 -10.47
CA GLY A 13 2.60 -22.50 -11.84
C GLY A 13 1.32 -21.78 -12.29
N ARG A 14 0.43 -21.42 -11.35
CA ARG A 14 -0.86 -20.75 -11.63
C ARG A 14 -1.23 -19.79 -10.49
N LEU A 15 -1.94 -18.72 -10.82
CA LEU A 15 -2.61 -17.87 -9.83
C LEU A 15 -3.93 -18.52 -9.39
N THR A 16 -4.03 -18.80 -8.10
CA THR A 16 -5.24 -19.27 -7.43
C THR A 16 -5.40 -18.47 -6.14
N GLN A 17 -6.57 -18.53 -5.50
CA GLN A 17 -6.79 -17.85 -4.21
C GLN A 17 -5.75 -18.28 -3.16
N ARG A 18 -5.45 -19.58 -3.06
CA ARG A 18 -4.38 -20.09 -2.19
C ARG A 18 -3.01 -19.49 -2.53
N ILE A 19 -2.66 -19.40 -3.80
CA ILE A 19 -1.38 -18.79 -4.20
C ILE A 19 -1.37 -17.29 -3.89
N ASN A 20 -2.50 -16.60 -3.98
CA ASN A 20 -2.61 -15.22 -3.56
C ASN A 20 -2.41 -15.06 -2.05
N GLU A 21 -2.96 -15.95 -1.21
CA GLU A 21 -2.67 -15.98 0.23
C GLU A 21 -1.17 -16.15 0.50
N GLU A 22 -0.52 -17.11 -0.17
CA GLU A 22 0.92 -17.34 -0.05
C GLU A 22 1.75 -16.12 -0.50
N ILE A 23 1.34 -15.44 -1.58
CA ILE A 23 1.95 -14.19 -2.06
C ILE A 23 1.78 -13.08 -1.02
N SER A 24 0.57 -12.89 -0.49
CA SER A 24 0.25 -11.87 0.52
C SER A 24 1.11 -12.05 1.77
N GLU A 25 1.22 -13.28 2.28
CA GLU A 25 2.11 -13.56 3.41
C GLU A 25 3.59 -13.32 3.07
N ALA A 26 4.02 -13.72 1.87
CA ALA A 26 5.39 -13.57 1.43
C ALA A 26 5.80 -12.10 1.24
N LEU A 27 4.87 -11.24 0.83
CA LEU A 27 5.05 -9.79 0.80
C LEU A 27 5.13 -9.23 2.22
N ARG A 28 4.18 -9.60 3.10
CA ARG A 28 4.16 -9.14 4.50
C ARG A 28 5.44 -9.48 5.26
N ARG A 29 5.96 -10.70 5.10
CA ARG A 29 7.25 -11.13 5.69
C ARG A 29 8.45 -10.27 5.24
N ARG A 30 8.33 -9.57 4.12
CA ARG A 30 9.37 -8.69 3.56
C ARG A 30 9.11 -7.21 3.86
N GLY A 31 8.12 -6.88 4.69
CA GLY A 31 7.73 -5.50 4.96
C GLY A 31 6.99 -4.84 3.79
N LEU A 32 6.41 -5.63 2.89
CA LEU A 32 5.67 -5.15 1.73
C LEU A 32 4.16 -5.36 1.92
N GLY A 33 3.38 -4.39 1.46
CA GLY A 33 1.92 -4.48 1.34
C GLY A 33 1.49 -4.54 -0.12
N HIS A 34 0.21 -4.85 -0.36
CA HIS A 34 -0.36 -4.86 -1.70
C HIS A 34 -1.79 -4.29 -1.75
N VAL A 35 -2.21 -3.88 -2.95
CA VAL A 35 -3.58 -3.51 -3.30
C VAL A 35 -3.99 -4.28 -4.56
N PRO A 36 -5.12 -5.03 -4.58
CA PRO A 36 -6.17 -5.14 -3.55
C PRO A 36 -5.69 -5.61 -2.18
N PHE A 37 -6.28 -5.11 -1.09
CA PHE A 37 -5.72 -5.26 0.27
C PHE A 37 -5.85 -6.69 0.83
N TYR A 38 -6.97 -7.34 0.53
CA TYR A 38 -7.23 -8.71 0.94
C TYR A 38 -6.79 -9.71 -0.13
N SER A 39 -6.29 -10.86 0.32
CA SER A 39 -5.80 -11.92 -0.58
C SER A 39 -6.92 -12.55 -1.43
N GLU A 40 -8.15 -12.58 -0.93
CA GLU A 40 -9.32 -13.04 -1.68
C GLU A 40 -9.68 -12.14 -2.87
N ASP A 41 -9.38 -10.84 -2.77
CA ASP A 41 -9.63 -9.84 -3.81
C ASP A 41 -8.48 -9.76 -4.82
N MET A 42 -7.34 -10.39 -4.53
CA MET A 42 -6.21 -10.42 -5.44
C MET A 42 -6.58 -11.14 -6.73
N PRO A 43 -6.15 -10.62 -7.89
CA PRO A 43 -6.56 -11.16 -9.17
C PRO A 43 -6.02 -12.57 -9.39
N THR A 44 -6.87 -13.46 -9.90
CA THR A 44 -6.43 -14.77 -10.42
C THR A 44 -6.07 -14.73 -11.90
N SER A 45 -6.35 -13.62 -12.58
CA SER A 45 -5.92 -13.38 -13.96
C SER A 45 -4.50 -12.82 -13.99
N GLN A 46 -3.63 -13.46 -14.77
CA GLN A 46 -2.22 -13.07 -14.87
C GLN A 46 -1.99 -11.68 -15.50
N TYR A 47 -2.97 -11.18 -16.25
CA TYR A 47 -2.89 -9.90 -16.97
C TYR A 47 -3.32 -8.70 -16.12
N GLU A 48 -3.96 -8.94 -14.98
CA GLU A 48 -4.41 -7.90 -14.07
C GLU A 48 -3.25 -7.30 -13.29
N GLN A 49 -3.48 -6.11 -12.75
CA GLN A 49 -2.46 -5.35 -12.04
C GLN A 49 -2.67 -5.46 -10.53
N VAL A 50 -1.54 -5.56 -9.82
CA VAL A 50 -1.44 -5.46 -8.37
C VAL A 50 -0.48 -4.34 -8.06
N ARG A 51 -0.87 -3.43 -7.16
CA ARG A 51 0.05 -2.43 -6.62
C ARG A 51 0.75 -3.05 -5.42
N VAL A 52 2.08 -2.92 -5.36
CA VAL A 52 2.90 -3.34 -4.22
C VAL A 52 3.59 -2.11 -3.68
N TYR A 53 3.69 -2.00 -2.36
CA TYR A 53 4.28 -0.86 -1.67
C TYR A 53 5.09 -1.32 -0.47
N ASP A 54 6.01 -0.47 -0.02
CA ASP A 54 6.75 -0.68 1.22
C ASP A 54 5.85 -0.28 2.40
N ALA A 55 5.36 -1.27 3.15
CA ALA A 55 4.48 -1.08 4.29
C ALA A 55 5.19 -0.45 5.49
N THR A 56 6.52 -0.45 5.52
CA THR A 56 7.30 0.17 6.58
C THR A 56 7.50 1.67 6.37
N SER A 57 7.35 2.15 5.14
CA SER A 57 7.48 3.56 4.77
C SER A 57 6.32 4.41 5.31
N ALA A 58 6.52 5.72 5.42
CA ALA A 58 5.47 6.66 5.84
C ALA A 58 4.23 6.58 4.92
N LEU A 59 4.44 6.51 3.61
CA LEU A 59 3.35 6.34 2.65
C LEU A 59 2.66 4.97 2.80
N GLY A 60 3.43 3.91 3.06
CA GLY A 60 2.88 2.58 3.33
C GLY A 60 1.93 2.58 4.53
N LYS A 61 2.33 3.22 5.63
CA LYS A 61 1.49 3.36 6.82
C LYS A 61 0.19 4.10 6.54
N ILE A 62 0.22 5.14 5.70
CA ILE A 62 -0.98 5.86 5.27
C ILE A 62 -1.90 4.95 4.43
N ILE A 63 -1.33 4.16 3.51
CA ILE A 63 -2.12 3.21 2.71
C ILE A 63 -2.79 2.15 3.61
N GLU A 64 -2.05 1.59 4.57
CA GLU A 64 -2.56 0.61 5.55
C GLU A 64 -3.68 1.20 6.40
N ALA A 65 -3.48 2.41 6.95
CA ALA A 65 -4.47 3.13 7.75
C ALA A 65 -5.75 3.46 6.95
N ALA A 66 -5.62 3.76 5.66
CA ALA A 66 -6.77 4.03 4.80
C ALA A 66 -7.65 2.79 4.55
N HIS A 67 -7.10 1.58 4.72
CA HIS A 67 -7.82 0.32 4.53
C HIS A 67 -8.25 -0.36 5.82
N THR A 68 -7.73 0.08 6.97
CA THR A 68 -7.98 -0.52 8.28
C THR A 68 -8.60 0.51 9.22
N PRO A 69 -9.92 0.45 9.50
CA PRO A 69 -10.55 1.37 10.44
C PRO A 69 -10.04 1.17 11.87
N GLY A 70 -9.73 2.27 12.55
CA GLY A 70 -9.35 2.29 13.96
C GLY A 70 -8.92 3.68 14.41
N ASP A 71 -8.94 3.93 15.72
CA ASP A 71 -8.66 5.26 16.27
C ASP A 71 -7.22 5.72 16.00
N ASP A 72 -6.26 4.78 16.04
CA ASP A 72 -4.84 5.04 15.77
C ASP A 72 -4.59 5.25 14.26
N GLU A 73 -5.30 4.50 13.41
CA GLU A 73 -5.26 4.66 11.96
C GLU A 73 -5.87 5.99 11.53
N ASP A 74 -7.00 6.39 12.11
CA ASP A 74 -7.63 7.69 11.90
C ASP A 74 -6.72 8.83 12.32
N LEU A 75 -6.00 8.68 13.43
CA LEU A 75 -4.98 9.65 13.86
C LEU A 75 -3.84 9.72 12.83
N THR A 76 -3.32 8.57 12.38
CA THR A 76 -2.27 8.49 11.36
C THR A 76 -2.69 9.16 10.06
N LEU A 77 -3.94 8.99 9.63
CA LEU A 77 -4.50 9.65 8.44
C LEU A 77 -4.58 11.16 8.60
N ARG A 78 -5.01 11.66 9.78
CA ARG A 78 -5.05 13.10 10.07
C ARG A 78 -3.65 13.71 10.07
N GLU A 79 -2.72 13.08 10.77
CA GLU A 79 -1.32 13.53 10.82
C GLU A 79 -0.66 13.53 9.42
N GLY A 80 -0.98 12.54 8.59
CA GLY A 80 -0.51 12.47 7.21
C GLY A 80 -1.01 13.62 6.31
N ILE A 81 -2.16 14.23 6.62
CA ILE A 81 -2.70 15.39 5.90
C ILE A 81 -2.03 16.69 6.37
N ASP A 82 -1.74 16.80 7.66
CA ASP A 82 -1.25 18.04 8.29
C ASP A 82 0.29 18.18 8.29
N GLY A 83 1.05 17.10 8.07
CA GLY A 83 2.48 17.04 8.37
C GLY A 83 3.46 17.73 7.41
N GLU A 84 3.17 17.84 6.11
CA GLU A 84 4.14 18.39 5.13
C GLU A 84 3.52 19.35 4.11
N ALA A 85 2.33 19.05 3.56
CA ALA A 85 1.69 19.90 2.56
C ALA A 85 1.20 21.23 3.17
N ALA A 86 0.62 21.18 4.38
CA ALA A 86 0.17 22.38 5.10
C ALA A 86 1.34 23.26 5.56
N GLY A 87 2.45 22.63 5.98
CA GLY A 87 3.70 23.31 6.34
C GLY A 87 4.36 24.01 5.15
N LEU A 88 4.48 23.32 4.02
CA LEU A 88 5.03 23.86 2.77
C LEU A 88 4.14 24.99 2.21
N LEU A 89 2.82 24.84 2.22
CA LEU A 89 1.87 25.89 1.82
C LEU A 89 1.96 27.13 2.71
N SER A 90 2.18 26.94 4.02
CA SER A 90 2.39 28.05 4.95
C SER A 90 3.69 28.79 4.66
N GLN A 91 4.78 28.07 4.36
CA GLN A 91 6.07 28.69 3.97
C GLN A 91 5.98 29.43 2.64
N ILE A 92 5.32 28.87 1.63
CA ILE A 92 5.10 29.53 0.33
C ILE A 92 4.27 30.81 0.49
N ARG A 93 3.22 30.79 1.33
CA ARG A 93 2.39 31.98 1.61
C ARG A 93 3.16 33.07 2.36
N ALA A 94 4.03 32.70 3.30
CA ALA A 94 4.89 33.65 3.98
C ALA A 94 5.90 34.33 3.04
N LEU A 95 6.37 33.61 2.01
CA LEU A 95 7.31 34.12 1.01
C LEU A 95 6.69 35.09 -0.01
N ILE A 96 5.38 34.99 -0.25
CA ILE A 96 4.63 35.80 -1.24
C ILE A 96 4.00 37.06 -0.58
N ALA A 97 3.88 37.07 0.75
CA ALA A 97 3.32 38.19 1.50
C ALA A 97 4.32 39.32 1.81
N GLU A 98 5.53 39.25 1.23
CA GLU A 98 6.57 40.29 1.20
C GLU A 98 6.75 40.80 -0.23
#